data_AF-A0AAJ0C7P9-F1
#
_entry.id   AF-A0AAJ0C7P9-F1
#
_cell.length_a   1.000
_cell.length_b   1.000
_cell.length_c   1.000
_cell.angle_alpha   90.00
_cell.angle_beta   90.00
_cell.angle_gamma   90.00
#
_symmetry.space_group_name_H-M   'P 1'
#
loop_
_entity.id
_entity.type
_entity.pdbx_description
1 polymer ?
#
loop_
_entity_poly.entity_id
_entity_poly.type
_entity_poly.pdbx_seq_one_letter_code
_entity_poly.pdbx_strand_id
1 'polypeptide(L)'
;MAADMLWNHMNWKDLKDDNLVSWTTSLIFAVQHGLRRVKMDRGKPDLSDVRICIVDTRDFPRGTFIKDLDILEAYSDLPDIRSFLRLRQSQYYFGEYSPRGVCRSLAGHSMPLCDFYSAWDSTISSPGSSSSTTPWLNASTIFGTSLQRQDVRKAISIAQGCFGSRFALVVAAMLLSLRPRKSKDRVILDAFGATFTDDEIRDLSLHDFRVDGKRLPEVQQFADIIRDISQELAPAPLEGPGEQPARVDRCSYPDLSSVLPSPSLTGVDKVVVSLSNLTVSP
;
A
#
# COMPACT_ATOMS: atom_id res chain seq x y z
N MET A 1 -5.18 -27.35 2.06
CA MET A 1 -6.03 -26.58 3.00
C MET A 1 -5.54 -25.14 3.17
N ALA A 2 -4.37 -24.87 3.75
CA ALA A 2 -3.85 -23.48 3.87
C ALA A 2 -3.33 -22.90 2.54
N ALA A 3 -2.57 -23.68 1.76
CA ALA A 3 -2.08 -23.27 0.45
C ALA A 3 -3.23 -23.03 -0.56
N ASP A 4 -4.29 -23.85 -0.51
CA ASP A 4 -5.48 -23.66 -1.36
C ASP A 4 -6.25 -22.40 -0.99
N MET A 5 -6.43 -22.13 0.32
CA MET A 5 -7.06 -20.90 0.79
C MET A 5 -6.25 -19.67 0.37
N LEU A 6 -4.92 -19.71 0.54
CA LEU A 6 -4.02 -18.65 0.09
C LEU A 6 -4.11 -18.46 -1.44
N TRP A 7 -4.05 -19.55 -2.21
CA TRP A 7 -4.15 -19.52 -3.66
C TRP A 7 -5.49 -18.94 -4.13
N ASN A 8 -6.59 -19.35 -3.51
CA ASN A 8 -7.92 -18.86 -3.80
C ASN A 8 -8.05 -17.38 -3.45
N HIS A 9 -7.60 -16.96 -2.26
CA HIS A 9 -7.57 -15.56 -1.83
C HIS A 9 -6.78 -14.69 -2.82
N MET A 10 -5.56 -15.10 -3.17
CA MET A 10 -4.69 -14.37 -4.11
C MET A 10 -5.25 -14.29 -5.53
N ASN A 11 -6.06 -15.26 -5.94
CA ASN A 11 -6.76 -15.25 -7.22
C ASN A 11 -8.17 -14.63 -7.14
N TRP A 12 -8.55 -14.07 -5.98
CA TRP A 12 -9.88 -13.54 -5.70
C TRP A 12 -11.01 -14.54 -6.02
N LYS A 13 -10.77 -15.82 -5.71
CA LYS A 13 -11.73 -16.93 -5.82
C LYS A 13 -12.25 -17.30 -4.44
N ASP A 14 -13.56 -17.48 -4.31
CA ASP A 14 -14.27 -17.95 -3.10
C ASP A 14 -13.85 -17.29 -1.76
N LEU A 15 -14.12 -15.99 -1.66
CA LEU A 15 -13.88 -15.14 -0.48
C LEU A 15 -14.85 -15.40 0.71
N LYS A 16 -15.71 -16.43 0.66
CA LYS A 16 -16.77 -16.62 1.66
C LYS A 16 -16.27 -17.20 2.98
N ASP A 17 -15.20 -17.98 2.93
CA ASP A 17 -14.66 -18.71 4.09
C ASP A 17 -13.17 -18.38 4.35
N ASP A 18 -12.60 -17.37 3.68
CA ASP A 18 -11.25 -16.91 3.98
C ASP A 18 -11.23 -15.90 5.15
N ASN A 19 -10.17 -15.96 5.94
CA ASN A 19 -9.92 -15.03 7.05
C ASN A 19 -8.81 -14.03 6.71
N LEU A 20 -8.50 -13.89 5.43
CA LEU A 20 -7.45 -13.05 4.89
C LEU A 20 -8.05 -11.74 4.36
N VAL A 21 -7.33 -10.65 4.52
CA VAL A 21 -7.73 -9.34 3.99
C VAL A 21 -6.51 -8.71 3.32
N SER A 22 -6.61 -8.41 2.03
CA SER A 22 -5.54 -7.73 1.29
C SER A 22 -5.47 -6.24 1.68
N TRP A 23 -4.32 -5.79 2.16
CA TRP A 23 -3.94 -4.39 2.35
C TRP A 23 -2.89 -3.98 1.34
N THR A 24 -2.77 -2.69 1.03
CA THR A 24 -1.72 -2.15 0.15
C THR A 24 -1.02 -0.97 0.77
N THR A 25 0.27 -0.81 0.50
CA THR A 25 1.03 0.42 0.81
C THR A 25 0.95 1.48 -0.29
N SER A 26 0.33 1.17 -1.44
CA SER A 26 0.22 2.06 -2.59
C SER A 26 -1.16 2.73 -2.63
N LEU A 27 -1.20 4.03 -2.29
CA LEU A 27 -2.43 4.82 -2.34
C LEU A 27 -3.04 4.83 -3.76
N ILE A 28 -2.21 5.01 -4.79
CA ILE A 28 -2.68 5.05 -6.17
C ILE A 28 -3.28 3.70 -6.59
N PHE A 29 -2.70 2.58 -6.15
CA PHE A 29 -3.28 1.27 -6.40
C PHE A 29 -4.62 1.12 -5.66
N ALA A 30 -4.72 1.52 -4.39
CA ALA A 30 -5.98 1.46 -3.63
C ALA A 30 -7.12 2.21 -4.32
N VAL A 31 -6.85 3.42 -4.80
CA VAL A 31 -7.81 4.26 -5.54
C VAL A 31 -8.23 3.57 -6.84
N GLN A 32 -7.26 3.11 -7.65
CA GLN A 32 -7.52 2.40 -8.90
C GLN A 32 -8.34 1.14 -8.70
N HIS A 33 -8.00 0.38 -7.66
CA HIS A 33 -8.71 -0.84 -7.29
C HIS A 33 -10.17 -0.50 -6.92
N GLY A 34 -10.41 0.53 -6.11
CA GLY A 34 -11.75 0.99 -5.78
C GLY A 34 -12.57 1.38 -7.02
N LEU A 35 -12.00 2.15 -7.95
CA LEU A 35 -12.65 2.52 -9.21
C LEU A 35 -12.96 1.30 -10.09
N ARG A 36 -12.05 0.33 -10.15
CA ARG A 36 -12.27 -0.93 -10.86
C ARG A 36 -13.44 -1.70 -10.24
N ARG A 37 -13.54 -1.77 -8.92
CA ARG A 37 -14.61 -2.50 -8.20
C ARG A 37 -15.99 -1.90 -8.51
N VAL A 38 -16.13 -0.57 -8.48
CA VAL A 38 -17.36 0.13 -8.93
C VAL A 38 -17.78 -0.30 -10.34
N LYS A 39 -16.82 -0.42 -11.26
CA LYS A 39 -17.09 -0.77 -12.66
C LYS A 39 -17.40 -2.26 -12.87
N MET A 40 -16.72 -3.14 -12.15
CA MET A 40 -16.65 -4.58 -12.48
C MET A 40 -17.41 -5.48 -11.52
N ASP A 41 -17.74 -5.02 -10.32
CA ASP A 41 -18.41 -5.85 -9.32
C ASP A 41 -19.87 -6.12 -9.67
N ARG A 42 -20.31 -7.32 -9.33
CA ARG A 42 -21.73 -7.68 -9.40
C ARG A 42 -22.50 -6.82 -8.40
N GLY A 43 -23.57 -6.17 -8.87
CA GLY A 43 -24.33 -5.19 -8.09
C GLY A 43 -24.00 -3.74 -8.41
N LYS A 44 -22.88 -3.47 -9.12
CA LYS A 44 -22.45 -2.13 -9.55
C LYS A 44 -22.53 -1.11 -8.40
N PRO A 45 -21.73 -1.30 -7.33
CA PRO A 45 -21.76 -0.40 -6.19
C PRO A 45 -21.46 1.03 -6.64
N ASP A 46 -22.05 2.01 -5.96
CA ASP A 46 -21.75 3.42 -6.21
C ASP A 46 -20.32 3.74 -5.70
N LEU A 47 -19.73 4.84 -6.19
CA LEU A 47 -18.51 5.42 -5.62
C LEU A 47 -18.66 5.76 -4.13
N SER A 48 -19.88 6.05 -3.67
CA SER A 48 -20.16 6.29 -2.25
C SER A 48 -20.14 5.01 -1.39
N ASP A 49 -20.37 3.84 -2.01
CA ASP A 49 -20.35 2.54 -1.32
C ASP A 49 -18.93 1.99 -1.15
N VAL A 50 -18.00 2.41 -2.01
CA VAL A 50 -16.59 2.00 -1.94
C VAL A 50 -15.82 2.98 -1.08
N ARG A 51 -15.05 2.48 -0.10
CA ARG A 51 -14.30 3.32 0.84
C ARG A 51 -12.80 3.06 0.76
N ILE A 52 -12.00 4.11 0.91
CA ILE A 52 -10.56 4.01 1.16
C ILE A 52 -10.33 4.02 2.67
N CYS A 53 -9.59 3.04 3.16
CA CYS A 53 -9.27 2.88 4.58
C CYS A 53 -7.76 3.01 4.80
N ILE A 54 -7.37 3.79 5.81
CA ILE A 54 -5.98 3.91 6.26
C ILE A 54 -5.90 3.35 7.67
N VAL A 55 -4.89 2.53 7.92
CA VAL A 55 -4.63 1.89 9.21
C VAL A 55 -3.28 2.32 9.74
N ASP A 56 -3.22 2.62 11.02
CA ASP A 56 -1.98 2.82 11.75
C ASP A 56 -1.44 1.47 12.20
N THR A 57 -0.39 0.98 11.54
CA THR A 57 0.14 -0.36 11.81
C THR A 57 0.94 -0.44 13.12
N ARG A 58 1.26 0.70 13.74
CA ARG A 58 1.96 0.77 15.04
C ARG A 58 1.09 0.27 16.20
N ASP A 59 -0.23 0.36 16.03
CA ASP A 59 -1.21 -0.13 17.00
C ASP A 59 -1.34 -1.66 16.98
N PHE A 60 -0.57 -2.35 16.13
CA PHE A 60 -0.63 -3.81 15.95
C PHE A 60 0.69 -4.49 16.37
N PRO A 61 0.63 -5.71 16.93
CA PRO A 61 1.82 -6.49 17.21
C PRO A 61 2.69 -6.68 15.97
N ARG A 62 4.02 -6.63 16.15
CA ARG A 62 4.98 -6.93 15.09
C ARG A 62 4.69 -8.30 14.47
N GLY A 63 4.75 -8.39 13.14
CA GLY A 63 4.43 -9.61 12.39
C GLY A 63 2.94 -9.83 12.13
N THR A 64 2.06 -8.88 12.52
CA THR A 64 0.64 -8.91 12.13
C THR A 64 0.50 -8.85 10.61
N PHE A 65 1.11 -7.85 9.98
CA PHE A 65 1.06 -7.65 8.54
C PHE A 65 2.24 -8.35 7.87
N ILE A 66 1.96 -9.37 7.07
CA ILE A 66 2.97 -10.15 6.35
C ILE A 66 2.87 -9.80 4.87
N LYS A 67 4.01 -9.50 4.25
CA LYS A 67 4.10 -9.23 2.82
C LYS A 67 3.71 -10.48 2.03
N ASP A 68 2.81 -10.34 1.06
CA ASP A 68 2.35 -11.45 0.22
C ASP A 68 3.52 -12.23 -0.41
N LEU A 69 4.58 -11.55 -0.86
CA LEU A 69 5.76 -12.18 -1.45
C LEU A 69 6.46 -13.13 -0.48
N ASP A 70 6.55 -12.75 0.79
CA ASP A 70 7.19 -13.58 1.82
C ASP A 70 6.34 -14.85 2.06
N ILE A 71 5.01 -14.72 1.96
CA ILE A 71 4.10 -15.87 2.02
C ILE A 71 4.25 -16.74 0.76
N LEU A 72 4.22 -16.15 -0.44
CA LEU A 72 4.33 -16.86 -1.72
C LEU A 72 5.67 -17.60 -1.85
N GLU A 73 6.75 -17.00 -1.35
CA GLU A 73 8.09 -17.61 -1.32
C GLU A 73 8.10 -18.86 -0.44
N ALA A 74 7.44 -18.83 0.72
CA ALA A 74 7.32 -19.99 1.62
C ALA A 74 6.55 -21.17 1.00
N TYR A 75 5.73 -20.94 -0.02
CA TYR A 75 4.98 -21.97 -0.75
C TYR A 75 5.47 -22.17 -2.20
N SER A 76 6.69 -21.70 -2.52
CA SER A 76 7.23 -21.70 -3.89
C SER A 76 7.54 -23.09 -4.47
N ASP A 77 7.44 -24.15 -3.66
CA ASP A 77 7.51 -25.54 -4.13
C ASP A 77 6.28 -25.97 -4.95
N LEU A 78 5.15 -25.28 -4.76
CA LEU A 78 3.93 -25.52 -5.53
C LEU A 78 4.03 -24.81 -6.90
N PRO A 79 3.94 -25.53 -8.04
CA PRO A 79 4.19 -24.95 -9.37
C PRO A 79 3.35 -23.71 -9.72
N ASP A 80 2.07 -23.73 -9.34
CA ASP A 80 1.14 -22.62 -9.58
C ASP A 80 1.52 -21.37 -8.76
N ILE A 81 1.86 -21.57 -7.49
CA ILE A 81 2.32 -20.50 -6.60
C ILE A 81 3.66 -19.94 -7.08
N ARG A 82 4.59 -20.79 -7.53
CA ARG A 82 5.86 -20.34 -8.12
C ARG A 82 5.63 -19.46 -9.35
N SER A 83 4.69 -19.83 -10.21
CA SER A 83 4.35 -19.03 -11.39
C SER A 83 3.77 -17.68 -10.99
N PHE A 84 2.86 -17.67 -10.02
CA PHE A 84 2.27 -16.44 -9.47
C PHE A 84 3.29 -15.56 -8.75
N LEU A 85 4.22 -16.14 -7.99
CA LEU A 85 5.34 -15.43 -7.36
C LEU A 85 6.18 -14.70 -8.41
N ARG A 86 6.52 -15.34 -9.53
CA ARG A 86 7.26 -14.67 -10.62
C ARG A 86 6.48 -13.50 -11.22
N LEU A 87 5.16 -13.64 -11.38
CA LEU A 87 4.31 -12.53 -11.81
C LEU A 87 4.37 -11.37 -10.80
N ARG A 88 4.24 -11.66 -9.51
CA ARG A 88 4.31 -10.69 -8.40
C ARG A 88 5.70 -10.11 -8.16
N GLN A 89 6.76 -10.77 -8.62
CA GLN A 89 8.14 -10.23 -8.60
C GLN A 89 8.42 -9.26 -9.77
N SER A 90 7.48 -9.11 -10.70
CA SER A 90 7.57 -8.18 -11.83
C SER A 90 6.87 -6.84 -11.55
N GLN A 91 6.61 -6.06 -12.61
CA GLN A 91 5.86 -4.79 -12.58
C GLN A 91 4.40 -4.91 -12.11
N TYR A 92 3.88 -6.12 -11.91
CA TYR A 92 2.52 -6.38 -11.42
C TYR A 92 2.40 -6.44 -9.89
N TYR A 93 3.48 -6.10 -9.18
CA TYR A 93 3.43 -5.98 -7.73
C TYR A 93 2.72 -4.69 -7.31
N PHE A 94 1.84 -4.78 -6.31
CA PHE A 94 1.09 -3.63 -5.81
C PHE A 94 1.24 -3.38 -4.30
N GLY A 95 2.21 -4.03 -3.65
CA GLY A 95 2.49 -3.78 -2.24
C GLY A 95 1.54 -4.47 -1.28
N GLU A 96 1.15 -5.72 -1.56
CA GLU A 96 0.14 -6.41 -0.78
C GLU A 96 0.67 -6.90 0.58
N TYR A 97 -0.10 -6.65 1.64
CA TYR A 97 0.12 -7.17 2.97
C TYR A 97 -1.14 -7.86 3.47
N SER A 98 -0.99 -9.03 4.09
CA SER A 98 -2.09 -9.79 4.69
C SER A 98 -1.91 -9.86 6.21
N PRO A 99 -2.90 -9.44 7.02
CA PRO A 99 -2.87 -9.59 8.45
C PRO A 99 -3.05 -11.07 8.82
N ARG A 100 -2.30 -11.54 9.81
CA ARG A 100 -2.51 -12.87 10.39
C ARG A 100 -3.74 -12.84 11.31
N GLY A 101 -4.91 -13.22 10.79
CA GLY A 101 -6.17 -13.32 11.53
C GLY A 101 -7.19 -12.24 11.20
N VAL A 102 -8.41 -12.39 11.74
CA VAL A 102 -9.56 -11.50 11.46
C VAL A 102 -9.33 -10.15 12.12
N CYS A 103 -8.81 -9.18 11.37
CA CYS A 103 -8.78 -7.76 11.77
C CYS A 103 -10.20 -7.17 11.69
N ARG A 104 -11.09 -7.55 12.61
CA ARG A 104 -12.51 -7.15 12.62
C ARG A 104 -12.76 -5.74 13.17
N SER A 105 -11.78 -5.15 13.84
CA SER A 105 -11.86 -3.80 14.41
C SER A 105 -10.53 -3.09 14.22
N LEU A 106 -10.29 -2.62 13.00
CA LEU A 106 -9.18 -1.72 12.74
C LEU A 106 -9.60 -0.31 13.17
N ALA A 107 -8.83 0.30 14.08
CA ALA A 107 -8.91 1.73 14.37
C ALA A 107 -8.37 2.54 13.17
N GLY A 108 -9.01 2.36 12.01
CA GLY A 108 -8.65 3.02 10.76
C GLY A 108 -9.60 4.17 10.48
N HIS A 109 -9.11 5.19 9.79
CA HIS A 109 -9.98 6.20 9.20
C HIS A 109 -10.42 5.71 7.83
N SER A 110 -11.73 5.78 7.55
CA SER A 110 -12.29 5.39 6.26
C SER A 110 -13.11 6.50 5.66
N MET A 111 -13.00 6.68 4.36
CA MET A 111 -13.78 7.66 3.62
C MET A 111 -14.37 7.09 2.35
N PRO A 112 -15.55 7.55 1.90
CA PRO A 112 -16.08 7.22 0.58
C PRO A 112 -15.13 7.63 -0.55
N LEU A 113 -15.05 6.79 -1.59
CA LEU A 113 -14.22 7.04 -2.76
C LEU A 113 -14.73 8.24 -3.56
N CYS A 114 -16.05 8.50 -3.56
CA CYS A 114 -16.62 9.70 -4.17
C CYS A 114 -16.05 10.99 -3.55
N ASP A 115 -15.96 11.06 -2.23
CA ASP A 115 -15.49 12.25 -1.52
C ASP A 115 -14.00 12.48 -1.75
N PHE A 116 -13.21 11.39 -1.71
CA PHE A 116 -11.81 11.43 -2.07
C PHE A 116 -11.60 11.91 -3.51
N TYR A 117 -12.38 11.35 -4.45
CA TYR A 117 -12.29 11.69 -5.86
C TYR A 117 -12.71 13.15 -6.12
N SER A 118 -13.76 13.65 -5.48
CA SER A 118 -14.17 15.05 -5.60
C SER A 118 -13.13 16.01 -5.03
N ALA A 119 -12.51 15.68 -3.89
CA ALA A 119 -11.41 16.46 -3.33
C ALA A 119 -10.18 16.44 -4.25
N TRP A 120 -9.92 15.29 -4.89
CA TRP A 120 -8.83 15.11 -5.85
C TRP A 120 -9.06 15.89 -7.16
N ASP A 121 -10.22 15.73 -7.78
CA ASP A 121 -10.56 16.29 -9.10
C ASP A 121 -10.67 17.82 -9.06
N SER A 122 -11.29 18.38 -8.01
CA SER A 122 -11.34 19.84 -7.79
C SER A 122 -9.97 20.50 -7.64
N THR A 123 -8.95 19.69 -7.37
CA THR A 123 -7.61 20.12 -7.00
C THR A 123 -6.61 19.99 -8.16
N ILE A 124 -6.91 19.17 -9.16
CA ILE A 124 -6.01 18.86 -10.27
C ILE A 124 -6.56 19.46 -11.56
N SER A 125 -5.70 20.18 -12.30
CA SER A 125 -6.03 20.59 -13.68
C SER A 125 -6.29 19.32 -14.48
N SER A 126 -7.48 19.25 -15.12
CA SER A 126 -8.07 18.04 -15.69
C SER A 126 -7.06 17.07 -16.31
N PRO A 127 -7.14 15.76 -16.00
CA PRO A 127 -6.33 14.78 -16.69
C PRO A 127 -6.66 14.86 -18.18
N GLY A 128 -5.64 15.13 -19.00
CA GLY A 128 -5.78 15.00 -20.45
C GLY A 128 -6.33 13.61 -20.74
N SER A 129 -7.44 13.55 -21.48
CA SER A 129 -8.12 12.33 -21.92
C SER A 129 -7.13 11.38 -22.58
N SER A 130 -6.50 10.50 -21.80
CA SER A 130 -5.70 9.40 -22.33
C SER A 130 -6.54 8.13 -22.26
N SER A 131 -7.00 7.69 -23.42
CA SER A 131 -7.65 6.41 -23.68
C SER A 131 -6.68 5.21 -23.51
N SER A 132 -5.69 5.29 -22.62
CA SER A 132 -4.65 4.27 -22.53
C SER A 132 -5.22 3.00 -21.90
N THR A 133 -5.21 1.93 -22.69
CA THR A 133 -5.57 0.55 -22.38
C THR A 133 -4.70 -0.11 -21.31
N THR A 134 -3.80 0.64 -20.67
CA THR A 134 -3.04 0.21 -19.48
C THR A 134 -3.88 0.41 -18.22
N PRO A 135 -4.13 -0.63 -17.39
CA PRO A 135 -4.87 -0.50 -16.13
C PRO A 135 -4.25 0.47 -15.11
N TRP A 136 -3.01 0.86 -15.35
CA TRP A 136 -2.18 1.67 -14.48
C TRP A 136 -2.28 3.12 -14.95
N LEU A 137 -2.94 3.99 -14.18
CA LEU A 137 -2.79 5.44 -14.37
C LEU A 137 -1.29 5.73 -14.24
N ASN A 138 -0.72 6.29 -15.31
CA ASN A 138 0.56 6.96 -15.21
C ASN A 138 0.41 8.07 -14.16
N ALA A 139 1.06 7.91 -13.00
CA ALA A 139 1.04 8.91 -11.93
C ALA A 139 1.52 10.30 -12.42
N SER A 140 2.24 10.33 -13.55
CA SER A 140 2.65 11.54 -14.26
C SER A 140 1.51 12.36 -14.87
N THR A 141 0.34 11.77 -15.20
CA THR A 141 -0.79 12.45 -15.87
C THR A 141 -1.61 13.35 -14.93
N ILE A 142 -1.47 13.16 -13.61
CA ILE A 142 -2.33 13.81 -12.61
C ILE A 142 -1.76 15.18 -12.18
N PHE A 143 -0.50 15.42 -12.51
CA PHE A 143 0.36 16.42 -11.90
C PHE A 143 0.74 17.81 -12.51
N GLY A 144 0.90 18.05 -13.83
CA GLY A 144 1.56 19.30 -14.37
C GLY A 144 3.10 19.47 -14.10
N THR A 145 3.98 19.92 -15.00
CA THR A 145 5.45 19.64 -14.89
C THR A 145 6.28 20.25 -13.73
N SER A 146 5.76 21.16 -12.91
CA SER A 146 6.54 21.86 -11.86
C SER A 146 5.81 21.89 -10.52
N LEU A 147 6.49 21.55 -9.42
CA LEU A 147 5.92 21.64 -8.07
C LEU A 147 5.75 23.11 -7.67
N GLN A 148 4.50 23.51 -7.48
CA GLN A 148 4.17 24.81 -6.92
C GLN A 148 3.81 24.68 -5.45
N ARG A 149 4.00 25.76 -4.67
CA ARG A 149 3.49 25.86 -3.28
C ARG A 149 1.99 25.52 -3.20
N GLN A 150 1.25 25.81 -4.27
CA GLN A 150 -0.16 25.47 -4.37
C GLN A 150 -0.40 23.95 -4.32
N ASP A 151 0.45 23.14 -4.96
CA ASP A 151 0.29 21.68 -4.99
C ASP A 151 0.49 21.04 -3.61
N VAL A 152 1.45 21.55 -2.82
CA VAL A 152 1.68 21.08 -1.45
C VAL A 152 0.51 21.44 -0.55
N ARG A 153 0.01 22.67 -0.63
CA ARG A 153 -1.17 23.10 0.13
C ARG A 153 -2.40 22.27 -0.21
N LYS A 154 -2.60 22.02 -1.50
CA LYS A 154 -3.66 21.17 -2.04
C LYS A 154 -3.60 19.75 -1.49
N ALA A 155 -2.42 19.12 -1.51
CA ALA A 155 -2.24 17.79 -0.94
C ALA A 155 -2.56 17.75 0.56
N ILE A 156 -2.12 18.76 1.32
CA ILE A 156 -2.44 18.88 2.75
C ILE A 156 -3.94 19.09 2.97
N SER A 157 -4.59 19.98 2.20
CA SER A 157 -6.02 20.22 2.28
C SER A 157 -6.84 18.96 2.00
N ILE A 158 -6.48 18.21 0.95
CA ILE A 158 -7.12 16.91 0.66
C ILE A 158 -6.94 16.00 1.88
N ALA A 159 -5.71 15.81 2.34
CA ALA A 159 -5.41 14.89 3.42
C ALA A 159 -6.17 15.22 4.72
N GLN A 160 -6.22 16.49 5.11
CA GLN A 160 -6.97 16.96 6.29
C GLN A 160 -8.48 16.79 6.12
N GLY A 161 -9.04 17.19 4.98
CA GLY A 161 -10.48 17.07 4.73
C GLY A 161 -10.95 15.63 4.60
N CYS A 162 -10.08 14.76 4.09
CA CYS A 162 -10.40 13.38 3.77
C CYS A 162 -10.16 12.40 4.93
N PHE A 163 -9.08 12.60 5.69
CA PHE A 163 -8.61 11.64 6.70
C PHE A 163 -8.38 12.25 8.10
N GLY A 164 -8.73 13.53 8.28
CA GLY A 164 -8.53 14.25 9.54
C GLY A 164 -7.07 14.56 9.84
N SER A 165 -6.81 15.26 10.95
CA SER A 165 -5.47 15.68 11.35
C SER A 165 -4.51 14.51 11.57
N ARG A 166 -4.96 13.43 12.24
CA ARG A 166 -4.13 12.27 12.58
C ARG A 166 -3.41 11.65 11.38
N PHE A 167 -4.08 11.58 10.23
CA PHE A 167 -3.53 10.96 9.02
C PHE A 167 -3.10 11.99 7.96
N ALA A 168 -3.36 13.29 8.20
CA ALA A 168 -3.12 14.33 7.22
C ALA A 168 -1.67 14.38 6.74
N LEU A 169 -0.69 14.28 7.64
CA LEU A 169 0.71 14.32 7.27
C LEU A 169 1.08 13.13 6.37
N VAL A 170 0.77 11.90 6.81
CA VAL A 170 1.07 10.67 6.07
C VAL A 170 0.41 10.69 4.69
N VAL A 171 -0.88 11.03 4.63
CA VAL A 171 -1.62 11.06 3.37
C VAL A 171 -1.12 12.16 2.46
N ALA A 172 -0.84 13.36 2.97
CA ALA A 172 -0.26 14.43 2.17
C ALA A 172 1.08 14.01 1.56
N ALA A 173 1.92 13.31 2.32
CA ALA A 173 3.17 12.77 1.80
C ALA A 173 2.94 11.69 0.71
N MET A 174 1.95 10.79 0.87
CA MET A 174 1.57 9.81 -0.16
C MET A 174 1.03 10.48 -1.44
N LEU A 175 0.25 11.55 -1.30
CA LEU A 175 -0.24 12.34 -2.43
C LEU A 175 0.93 13.01 -3.18
N LEU A 176 1.86 13.58 -2.42
CA LEU A 176 3.05 14.22 -2.98
C LEU A 176 4.00 13.21 -3.61
N SER A 177 4.03 11.97 -3.14
CA SER A 177 4.89 10.91 -3.66
C SER A 177 4.44 10.30 -4.98
N LEU A 178 3.25 10.65 -5.47
CA LEU A 178 2.82 10.24 -6.81
C LEU A 178 3.64 10.89 -7.95
N ARG A 179 4.66 11.70 -7.63
CA ARG A 179 5.54 12.31 -8.63
C ARG A 179 6.95 12.48 -8.14
N PRO A 180 7.94 12.37 -9.03
CA PRO A 180 9.33 12.70 -8.74
C PRO A 180 9.47 14.07 -8.05
N ARG A 181 10.19 14.07 -6.93
CA ARG A 181 10.45 15.19 -6.02
C ARG A 181 11.94 15.27 -5.84
N LYS A 182 12.41 16.49 -5.61
CA LYS A 182 13.79 16.70 -5.22
C LYS A 182 13.96 16.19 -3.80
N SER A 183 15.08 15.55 -3.52
CA SER A 183 15.45 15.30 -2.11
C SER A 183 15.59 16.65 -1.41
N LYS A 184 15.10 16.71 -0.17
CA LYS A 184 15.07 17.91 0.67
C LYS A 184 14.39 19.09 -0.01
N ASP A 185 13.29 18.82 -0.70
CA ASP A 185 12.50 19.85 -1.38
C ASP A 185 12.01 20.90 -0.37
N ARG A 186 12.60 22.10 -0.41
CA ARG A 186 12.28 23.19 0.53
C ARG A 186 10.81 23.58 0.47
N VAL A 187 10.14 23.43 -0.67
CA VAL A 187 8.71 23.73 -0.78
C VAL A 187 7.87 22.79 0.08
N ILE A 188 8.29 21.51 0.17
CA ILE A 188 7.64 20.51 1.01
C ILE A 188 8.02 20.76 2.48
N LEU A 189 9.31 20.89 2.78
CA LEU A 189 9.79 21.06 4.15
C LEU A 189 9.19 22.31 4.82
N ASP A 190 9.25 23.46 4.15
CA ASP A 190 8.73 24.72 4.70
C ASP A 190 7.21 24.64 4.93
N ALA A 191 6.48 23.97 4.02
CA ALA A 191 5.04 23.82 4.16
C ALA A 191 4.67 22.85 5.28
N PHE A 192 5.38 21.73 5.41
CA PHE A 192 5.12 20.75 6.47
C PHE A 192 5.50 21.31 7.85
N GLY A 193 6.67 21.96 7.98
CA GLY A 193 7.08 22.60 9.23
C GLY A 193 6.19 23.78 9.65
N ALA A 194 5.52 24.43 8.69
CA ALA A 194 4.54 25.47 9.00
C ALA A 194 3.13 24.92 9.33
N THR A 195 2.82 23.68 8.98
CA THR A 195 1.46 23.13 9.09
C THR A 195 1.31 22.09 10.20
N PHE A 196 2.34 21.29 10.43
CA PHE A 196 2.35 20.20 11.41
C PHE A 196 3.25 20.54 12.58
N THR A 197 2.88 20.03 13.75
CA THR A 197 3.64 20.20 14.99
C THR A 197 4.86 19.29 15.04
N ASP A 198 5.85 19.65 15.86
CA ASP A 198 7.05 18.83 16.07
C ASP A 198 6.73 17.42 16.57
N ASP A 199 5.67 17.28 17.37
CA ASP A 199 5.22 15.98 17.89
C ASP A 199 4.60 15.12 16.79
N GLU A 200 3.74 15.70 15.92
CA GLU A 200 3.22 15.01 14.74
C GLU A 200 4.35 14.54 13.82
N ILE A 201 5.38 15.37 13.62
CA ILE A 201 6.57 15.05 12.81
C ILE A 201 7.40 13.95 13.47
N ARG A 202 7.59 13.99 14.79
CA ARG A 202 8.35 12.97 15.54
C ARG A 202 7.68 11.61 15.50
N ASP A 203 6.36 11.59 15.54
CA ASP A 203 5.57 10.36 15.49
C ASP A 203 5.68 9.64 14.13
N LEU A 204 6.13 10.32 13.06
CA LEU A 204 6.45 9.70 11.77
C LEU A 204 7.78 8.95 11.79
N SER A 205 7.87 7.96 12.66
CA SER A 205 8.98 7.03 12.62
C SER A 205 8.76 5.99 11.52
N LEU A 206 9.59 6.04 10.48
CA LEU A 206 9.73 4.96 9.48
C LEU A 206 10.76 3.89 9.89
N HIS A 207 11.25 3.87 11.13
CA HIS A 207 12.39 3.02 11.51
C HIS A 207 12.18 1.52 11.22
N ASP A 208 10.92 1.07 11.14
CA ASP A 208 10.55 -0.31 10.81
C ASP A 208 9.87 -0.47 9.43
N PHE A 209 9.71 0.58 8.63
CA PHE A 209 8.95 0.51 7.37
C PHE A 209 9.82 0.02 6.20
N ARG A 210 9.65 -1.25 5.83
CA ARG A 210 10.30 -1.85 4.65
C ARG A 210 9.55 -1.49 3.38
N VAL A 211 10.23 -0.78 2.47
CA VAL A 211 9.65 -0.33 1.20
C VAL A 211 10.20 -1.13 0.02
N ASP A 212 9.29 -1.54 -0.88
CA ASP A 212 9.65 -2.18 -2.14
C ASP A 212 9.82 -1.15 -3.26
N GLY A 213 10.80 -0.27 -3.10
CA GLY A 213 10.92 0.91 -3.96
C GLY A 213 11.25 0.62 -5.42
N LYS A 214 11.80 -0.56 -5.71
CA LYS A 214 12.11 -1.01 -7.07
C LYS A 214 10.84 -1.20 -7.91
N ARG A 215 9.75 -1.65 -7.28
CA ARG A 215 8.49 -1.97 -7.95
C ARG A 215 7.40 -0.93 -7.70
N LEU A 216 7.50 -0.21 -6.58
CA LEU A 216 6.56 0.82 -6.16
C LEU A 216 7.32 2.15 -6.00
N PRO A 217 7.64 2.84 -7.10
CA PRO A 217 8.43 4.07 -7.05
C PRO A 217 7.75 5.17 -6.23
N GLU A 218 6.42 5.25 -6.22
CA GLU A 218 5.64 6.17 -5.40
C GLU A 218 5.76 5.87 -3.90
N VAL A 219 5.92 4.60 -3.52
CA VAL A 219 6.12 4.21 -2.12
C VAL A 219 7.57 4.48 -1.70
N GLN A 220 8.55 4.25 -2.59
CA GLN A 220 9.94 4.66 -2.33
C GLN A 220 10.01 6.15 -2.06
N GLN A 221 9.36 6.91 -2.93
CA GLN A 221 9.37 8.34 -2.86
C GLN A 221 8.67 8.87 -1.62
N PHE A 222 7.60 8.22 -1.19
CA PHE A 222 6.96 8.51 0.09
C PHE A 222 7.97 8.33 1.24
N ALA A 223 8.71 7.23 1.24
CA ALA A 223 9.73 6.97 2.26
C ALA A 223 10.84 8.03 2.26
N ASP A 224 11.24 8.50 1.08
CA ASP A 224 12.23 9.55 0.93
C ASP A 224 11.71 10.89 1.48
N ILE A 225 10.47 11.28 1.16
CA ILE A 225 9.84 12.50 1.67
C ILE A 225 9.74 12.48 3.20
N ILE A 226 9.25 11.39 3.79
CA ILE A 226 9.12 11.28 5.25
C ILE A 226 10.48 11.29 5.93
N ARG A 227 11.49 10.64 5.34
CA ARG A 227 12.87 10.68 5.83
C ARG A 227 13.43 12.09 5.79
N ASP A 228 13.22 12.84 4.71
CA ASP A 228 13.66 14.22 4.60
C ASP A 228 12.97 15.12 5.63
N ILE A 229 11.65 14.96 5.83
CA ILE A 229 10.88 15.67 6.86
C ILE A 229 11.43 15.36 8.26
N SER A 230 11.62 14.08 8.58
CA SER A 230 12.12 13.65 9.89
C SER A 230 13.55 14.16 10.15
N GLN A 231 14.43 14.15 9.16
CA GLN A 231 15.81 14.60 9.34
C GLN A 231 15.97 16.12 9.43
N GLU A 232 15.15 16.88 8.71
CA GLU A 232 15.31 18.33 8.61
C GLU A 232 14.41 19.10 9.59
N LEU A 233 13.30 18.51 10.03
CA LEU A 233 12.30 19.19 10.87
C LEU A 233 12.13 18.56 12.25
N ALA A 234 12.51 17.30 12.48
CA ALA A 234 12.42 16.75 13.82
C ALA A 234 13.43 17.45 14.74
N PRO A 235 13.01 17.93 15.93
CA PRO A 235 13.94 18.51 16.88
C PRO A 235 14.98 17.49 17.31
N ALA A 236 16.19 17.97 17.65
CA ALA A 236 17.26 17.12 18.17
C ALA A 236 16.73 16.26 19.34
N PRO A 237 17.14 14.99 19.45
CA PRO A 237 16.76 14.16 20.60
C PRO A 237 17.10 14.91 21.87
N LEU A 238 16.15 15.04 22.79
CA LEU A 238 16.44 15.51 24.14
C LEU A 238 17.55 14.61 24.69
N GLU A 239 18.70 15.19 25.03
CA GLU A 239 19.83 14.44 25.61
C GLU A 239 19.42 13.82 26.96
N GLY A 240 18.83 12.62 26.89
CA GLY A 240 18.76 11.66 27.98
C GLY A 240 20.01 10.76 27.93
N PRO A 241 20.39 10.13 29.05
CA PRO A 241 21.66 9.43 29.16
C PRO A 241 21.74 8.25 28.19
N GLY A 242 22.46 8.46 27.08
CA GLY A 242 23.20 7.45 26.31
C GLY A 242 22.51 6.13 26.01
N GLU A 243 21.36 6.14 25.33
CA GLU A 243 20.96 4.96 24.57
C GLU A 243 21.69 4.95 23.22
N GLN A 244 22.58 3.98 23.06
CA GLN A 244 23.27 3.71 21.80
C GLN A 244 22.25 3.56 20.68
N PRO A 245 22.51 4.07 19.46
CA PRO A 245 21.64 3.81 18.32
C PRO A 245 21.57 2.29 18.15
N ALA A 246 20.35 1.75 18.30
CA ALA A 246 20.09 0.34 18.11
C ALA A 246 20.72 -0.08 16.78
N ARG A 247 21.62 -1.06 16.86
CA ARG A 247 22.19 -1.75 15.71
C ARG A 247 21.03 -2.09 14.78
N VAL A 248 21.19 -1.78 13.49
CA VAL A 248 20.32 -2.32 12.44
C VAL A 248 20.57 -3.84 12.43
N ASP A 249 19.89 -4.55 13.31
CA ASP A 249 19.82 -5.99 13.26
C ASP A 249 19.09 -6.32 11.97
N ARG A 250 19.80 -6.99 11.07
CA ARG A 250 19.17 -7.76 10.01
C ARG A 250 18.34 -8.83 10.70
N CYS A 251 17.10 -8.51 11.07
CA CYS A 251 16.10 -9.51 11.37
C CYS A 251 15.85 -10.28 10.08
N SER A 252 16.61 -11.36 9.92
CA SER A 252 16.21 -12.53 9.16
C SER A 252 14.90 -12.99 9.78
N TYR A 253 13.85 -13.14 8.96
CA TYR A 253 12.67 -13.85 9.42
C TYR A 253 13.10 -15.24 9.87
N PRO A 254 12.58 -15.77 10.99
CA PRO A 254 12.74 -17.19 11.28
C PRO A 254 12.19 -17.97 10.09
N ASP A 255 12.88 -19.04 9.71
CA ASP A 255 12.48 -19.93 8.62
C ASP A 255 11.02 -20.38 8.83
N LEU A 256 10.13 -19.86 7.97
CA LEU A 256 8.69 -20.12 8.03
C LEU A 256 8.36 -21.60 7.78
N SER A 257 9.29 -22.38 7.25
CA SER A 257 9.17 -23.84 7.11
C SER A 257 9.00 -24.55 8.46
N SER A 258 9.50 -23.96 9.55
CA SER A 258 9.44 -24.52 10.90
C SER A 258 8.14 -24.18 11.67
N VAL A 259 7.33 -23.25 11.15
CA VAL A 259 6.15 -22.70 11.83
C VAL A 259 4.84 -23.14 11.17
N LEU A 260 4.88 -23.59 9.92
CA LEU A 260 3.70 -24.03 9.16
C LEU A 260 3.56 -25.56 9.20
N PRO A 261 2.38 -26.12 9.56
CA PRO A 261 2.18 -27.56 9.58
C PRO A 261 2.30 -28.15 8.16
N SER A 262 2.97 -29.30 8.05
CA SER A 262 3.20 -30.01 6.79
C SER A 262 1.87 -30.36 6.10
N PRO A 263 1.71 -30.11 4.79
CA PRO A 263 0.45 -30.33 4.11
C PRO A 263 0.17 -31.81 3.82
N SER A 264 -0.99 -32.29 4.25
CA SER A 264 -1.64 -33.51 3.72
C SER A 264 -2.38 -33.15 2.42
N LEU A 265 -2.07 -33.87 1.32
CA LEU A 265 -2.48 -33.56 -0.05
C LEU A 265 -3.29 -34.68 -0.72
N THR A 266 -4.42 -35.08 -0.15
CA THR A 266 -5.28 -36.13 -0.76
C THR A 266 -6.28 -35.62 -1.82
N GLY A 267 -6.06 -34.45 -2.44
CA GLY A 267 -7.08 -33.81 -3.30
C GLY A 267 -6.62 -33.15 -4.60
N VAL A 268 -5.32 -33.15 -4.92
CA VAL A 268 -4.77 -32.34 -6.03
C VAL A 268 -5.04 -32.95 -7.42
N ASP A 269 -5.36 -34.25 -7.50
CA ASP A 269 -5.48 -34.98 -8.77
C ASP A 269 -6.71 -34.60 -9.61
N LYS A 270 -7.73 -33.94 -9.04
CA LYS A 270 -8.96 -33.60 -9.77
C LYS A 270 -8.90 -32.28 -10.54
N VAL A 271 -7.92 -31.41 -10.27
CA VAL A 271 -7.84 -30.06 -10.88
C VAL A 271 -6.98 -30.04 -12.15
N VAL A 272 -6.02 -30.96 -12.27
CA VAL A 272 -5.11 -31.08 -13.44
C VAL A 272 -5.89 -31.32 -14.73
N VAL A 273 -7.03 -32.01 -14.67
CA VAL A 273 -7.88 -32.31 -15.84
C VAL A 273 -8.60 -31.07 -16.40
N SER A 274 -8.81 -30.02 -15.58
CA SER A 274 -9.58 -28.85 -16.02
C SER A 274 -8.75 -27.78 -16.74
N LEU A 275 -7.41 -27.77 -16.55
CA LEU A 275 -6.51 -26.78 -17.16
C LEU A 275 -6.04 -27.18 -18.57
N SER A 276 -6.11 -28.47 -18.92
CA SER A 276 -5.75 -28.97 -20.26
C SER A 276 -6.74 -28.53 -21.36
N ASN A 277 -7.92 -28.03 -20.99
CA ASN A 277 -9.02 -27.73 -21.92
C ASN A 277 -9.20 -26.25 -22.26
N LEU A 278 -8.36 -25.36 -21.71
CA LEU A 278 -8.37 -23.93 -22.04
C LEU A 278 -7.34 -23.62 -23.14
N THR A 279 -7.55 -24.17 -24.34
CA THR A 279 -6.96 -23.63 -25.56
C THR A 279 -7.73 -22.38 -25.96
N VAL A 280 -7.08 -21.23 -25.87
CA VAL A 280 -7.57 -19.96 -26.42
C VAL A 280 -7.39 -20.00 -27.94
N SER A 281 -8.50 -20.02 -28.68
CA SER A 281 -8.48 -19.76 -30.14
C SER A 281 -8.16 -18.28 -30.41
N PRO A 282 -7.47 -17.99 -31.52
CA PRO A 282 -6.80 -16.71 -31.80
C PRO A 282 -7.71 -15.50 -31.91
#